data_AF-A0A1R0FPC7-F1
#
_entry.id   AF-A0A1R0FPC7-F1
#
_cell.length_a   1.000
_cell.length_b   1.000
_cell.length_c   1.000
_cell.angle_alpha   90.00
_cell.angle_beta   90.00
_cell.angle_gamma   90.00
#
_symmetry.space_group_name_H-M   'P 1'
#
loop_
_entity.id
_entity.type
_entity.pdbx_description
1 polymer ?
#
loop_
_entity_poly.entity_id
_entity_poly.type
_entity_poly.pdbx_seq_one_letter_code
_entity_poly.pdbx_strand_id
1 'polypeptide(L)' 'MGNQTKDDELYREMCRVVGKVVLEMRDLGQEPKHIVIAGVLRTTLANQRVKRSELEKQAIETVIKALAG' A
#
# COMPACT_ATOMS: atom_id res chain seq x y z
N MET A 1 -4.90 24.53 10.13
CA MET A 1 -5.79 23.49 9.58
C MET A 1 -5.31 22.92 8.22
N GLY A 2 -4.02 23.05 7.85
CA GLY A 2 -3.52 22.61 6.53
C GLY A 2 -2.90 21.20 6.47
N ASN A 3 -2.67 20.54 7.61
CA ASN A 3 -2.09 19.18 7.65
C ASN A 3 -3.14 18.07 7.73
N GLN A 4 -4.30 18.31 8.35
CA GLN A 4 -5.35 17.29 8.48
C GLN A 4 -5.80 16.72 7.13
N THR A 5 -5.94 17.57 6.11
CA THR A 5 -6.37 17.12 4.78
C THR A 5 -5.35 16.23 4.08
N LYS A 6 -4.06 16.53 4.22
CA LYS A 6 -2.98 15.72 3.62
C LYS A 6 -2.80 14.39 4.33
N ASP A 7 -2.88 14.40 5.67
CA ASP A 7 -2.78 13.19 6.48
C ASP A 7 -4.00 12.27 6.22
N ASP A 8 -5.19 12.84 6.04
CA ASP A 8 -6.41 12.11 5.67
C ASP A 8 -6.31 11.52 4.26
N GLU A 9 -5.78 12.26 3.29
CA GLU A 9 -5.55 11.76 1.93
C GLU A 9 -4.55 10.60 1.91
N LEU A 10 -3.44 10.73 2.66
CA LEU A 10 -2.46 9.66 2.80
C LEU A 10 -3.08 8.43 3.45
N TYR A 11 -3.83 8.60 4.54
CA TYR A 11 -4.49 7.50 5.24
C TYR A 11 -5.48 6.76 4.32
N ARG A 12 -6.30 7.49 3.57
CA ARG A 12 -7.22 6.91 2.58
C ARG A 12 -6.48 6.13 1.50
N GLU A 13 -5.37 6.69 1.01
CA GLU A 13 -4.57 6.03 -0.02
C GLU A 13 -3.88 4.77 0.50
N MET A 14 -3.40 4.77 1.75
CA MET A 14 -2.88 3.58 2.43
C MET A 14 -3.94 2.47 2.50
N CYS A 15 -5.15 2.80 2.94
CA CYS A 15 -6.27 1.85 3.00
C CYS A 15 -6.63 1.31 1.61
N ARG A 16 -6.65 2.16 0.57
CA ARG A 16 -6.92 1.76 -0.81
C ARG A 16 -5.89 0.74 -1.31
N VAL A 17 -4.61 1.04 -1.12
CA VAL A 17 -3.49 0.19 -1.57
C VAL A 17 -3.50 -1.16 -0.86
N VAL A 18 -3.65 -1.18 0.46
CA VAL A 18 -3.73 -2.43 1.25
C VAL A 18 -4.97 -3.22 0.86
N GLY A 19 -6.13 -2.56 0.81
CA GLY A 19 -7.41 -3.18 0.47
C GLY A 19 -7.35 -3.87 -0.89
N LYS A 20 -6.79 -3.20 -1.90
CA LYS A 20 -6.60 -3.79 -3.22
C LYS A 20 -5.79 -5.10 -3.16
N VAL A 21 -4.63 -5.09 -2.51
CA VAL A 21 -3.77 -6.28 -2.41
C VAL A 21 -4.46 -7.41 -1.64
N VAL A 22 -5.14 -7.10 -0.53
CA VAL A 22 -5.86 -8.10 0.28
C VAL A 22 -6.99 -8.75 -0.53
N LEU A 23 -7.75 -7.96 -1.28
CA LEU A 23 -8.83 -8.47 -2.13
C LEU A 23 -8.28 -9.34 -3.27
N GLU A 24 -7.24 -8.88 -3.97
CA GLU A 24 -6.58 -9.66 -5.03
C GLU A 24 -6.02 -10.99 -4.51
N MET A 25 -5.39 -10.97 -3.33
CA MET A 25 -4.90 -12.20 -2.69
C MET A 25 -6.04 -13.17 -2.37
N ARG A 26 -7.14 -12.67 -1.79
CA ARG A 26 -8.32 -13.49 -1.49
C ARG A 26 -8.89 -14.11 -2.77
N ASP A 27 -8.99 -13.34 -3.84
CA ASP A 27 -9.54 -13.82 -5.12
C ASP A 27 -8.64 -14.89 -5.77
N LEU A 28 -7.33 -14.88 -5.46
CA LEU A 28 -6.36 -15.92 -5.83
C LEU A 28 -6.35 -17.13 -4.85
N GLY A 29 -7.22 -17.15 -3.83
CA GLY A 29 -7.23 -18.17 -2.80
C GLY A 29 -6.05 -18.12 -1.83
N GLN A 30 -5.30 -17.01 -1.82
CA GLN A 30 -4.18 -16.80 -0.91
C GLN A 30 -4.65 -16.16 0.39
N GLU A 31 -4.20 -16.72 1.51
CA GLU A 31 -4.43 -16.12 2.83
C GLU A 31 -3.63 -14.81 2.98
N PRO A 32 -4.29 -13.66 3.23
CA PRO A 32 -3.59 -12.38 3.38
C PRO A 32 -2.79 -12.33 4.69
N LYS A 33 -1.48 -12.57 4.61
CA LYS A 33 -0.54 -12.41 5.73
C LYS A 33 0.23 -11.10 5.59
N HIS A 34 0.50 -10.42 6.71
CA HIS A 34 1.23 -9.14 6.73
C HIS A 34 2.56 -9.22 5.95
N ILE A 35 3.33 -10.28 6.15
CA ILE A 35 4.61 -10.50 5.46
C ILE A 35 4.45 -10.60 3.93
N VAL A 36 3.38 -11.23 3.46
CA VAL A 36 3.10 -11.39 2.02
C VAL A 36 2.62 -10.07 1.43
N ILE A 37 1.71 -9.35 2.10
CA ILE A 37 1.23 -8.04 1.66
C ILE A 37 2.41 -7.06 1.54
N ALA A 38 3.28 -7.00 2.56
CA ALA A 38 4.48 -6.18 2.52
C ALA A 38 5.42 -6.59 1.36
N GLY A 39 5.56 -7.89 1.08
CA GLY A 39 6.31 -8.40 -0.06
C GLY A 39 5.75 -7.94 -1.41
N VAL A 40 4.45 -8.09 -1.62
CA VAL A 40 3.74 -7.65 -2.83
C VAL A 40 3.91 -6.15 -3.04
N LEU A 41 3.77 -5.36 -1.97
CA LEU A 41 3.93 -3.91 -2.03
C LEU A 41 5.36 -3.48 -2.34
N ARG A 42 6.39 -4.16 -1.79
CA ARG A 42 7.80 -3.92 -2.16
C ARG A 42 8.03 -4.19 -3.65
N THR A 43 7.55 -5.32 -4.16
CA THR A 43 7.67 -5.66 -5.59
C THR A 43 6.91 -4.67 -6.47
N THR A 44 5.73 -4.23 -6.01
CA THR A 44 4.93 -3.21 -6.68
C THR A 44 5.70 -1.90 -6.79
N LEU A 45 6.28 -1.41 -5.69
CA LEU A 45 7.05 -0.17 -5.65
C LEU A 45 8.32 -0.23 -6.52
N ALA A 46 9.00 -1.38 -6.54
CA ALA A 46 10.20 -1.60 -7.35
C ALA A 46 9.93 -1.62 -8.87
N ASN A 47 8.68 -1.82 -9.29
CA ASN A 47 8.32 -1.85 -10.70
C ASN A 47 8.31 -0.44 -11.31
N GLN A 48 9.43 -0.07 -11.95
CA GLN A 48 9.64 1.21 -12.64
C GLN A 48 8.82 1.37 -13.93
N ARG A 49 8.22 0.29 -14.47
CA ARG A 49 7.38 0.37 -15.68
C ARG A 49 6.04 1.06 -15.42
N VAL A 50 5.61 1.10 -14.15
CA VAL A 50 4.34 1.71 -13.74
C VAL A 50 4.64 3.07 -13.11
N LYS A 51 4.21 4.15 -13.77
CA LYS A 51 4.24 5.49 -13.19
C LYS A 51 3.19 5.57 -12.08
N ARG A 52 3.62 6.00 -10.89
CA ARG A 52 2.78 6.20 -9.70
C ARG A 52 2.86 7.65 -9.25
N SER A 53 1.77 8.14 -8.67
CA SER A 53 1.78 9.45 -8.02
C SER A 53 2.70 9.42 -6.80
N GLU A 54 3.19 10.60 -6.39
CA GLU A 54 3.99 10.70 -5.16
C GLU A 54 3.20 10.28 -3.92
N LEU A 55 1.88 10.56 -3.89
CA LEU A 55 0.99 10.12 -2.81
C LEU A 55 0.91 8.59 -2.72
N GLU A 56 0.77 7.90 -3.86
CA GLU A 56 0.71 6.44 -3.89
C GLU A 56 2.05 5.81 -3.46
N LYS A 57 3.18 6.38 -3.89
CA LYS A 57 4.51 5.92 -3.42
C LYS A 57 4.65 6.08 -1.92
N GLN A 58 4.29 7.25 -1.38
CA GLN A 58 4.35 7.54 0.04
C GLN A 58 3.44 6.61 0.84
N ALA A 59 2.23 6.34 0.33
CA ALA A 59 1.30 5.39 0.95
C ALA A 59 1.88 3.97 0.99
N ILE A 60 2.41 3.48 -0.13
CA ILE A 60 3.04 2.15 -0.23
C ILE A 60 4.21 2.04 0.75
N GLU A 61 5.10 3.02 0.80
CA GLU A 61 6.25 3.01 1.73
C GLU A 61 5.83 3.00 3.19
N THR A 62 4.82 3.80 3.54
CA THR A 62 4.30 3.89 4.91
C THR A 62 3.67 2.57 5.33
N VAL A 63 2.90 1.93 4.44
CA VAL A 63 2.31 0.61 4.69
C VAL A 63 3.40 -0.46 4.85
N ILE A 64 4.42 -0.47 3.97
CA ILE A 64 5.52 -1.45 4.08
C ILE A 64 6.20 -1.33 5.44
N LYS A 65 6.44 -0.09 5.93
CA LYS A 65 7.02 0.15 7.25
C LYS A 65 6.10 -0.34 8.38
N ALA A 66 4.81 -0.06 8.28
CA ALA A 66 3.82 -0.49 9.28
C ALA A 66 3.67 -2.02 9.36
N LEU A 67 3.80 -2.72 8.23
CA LEU A 67 3.69 -4.18 8.16
C LEU A 67 5.00 -4.94 8.43
N ALA A 68 6.13 -4.23 8.52
CA ALA A 68 7.45 -4.80 8.79
C ALA A 68 7.81 -4.83 10.29
N GLY A 69 6.85 -4.47 11.16
CA GLY A 69 6.99 -4.57 12.62
C GLY A 69 7.15 -5.99 13.12
#